data_AF-A0A2D4KPK1-F1
#
_entry.id   AF-A0A2D4KPK1-F1
#
_cell.length_a   1.000
_cell.length_b   1.000
_cell.length_c   1.000
_cell.angle_alpha   90.00
_cell.angle_beta   90.00
_cell.angle_gamma   90.00
#
_symmetry.space_group_name_H-M   'P 1'
#
loop_
_entity.id
_entity.type
_entity.pdbx_description
1 polymer ?
#
loop_
_entity_poly.entity_id
_entity_poly.type
_entity_poly.pdbx_seq_one_letter_code
_entity_poly.pdbx_strand_id
1 'polypeptide(L)'
;MMTCGYDDHNCEVGLIVGTGSNACYMEEMRHIETVEGDEGRMCINMEWGAFGDDGSLKDIRTEFDQEIDMGSLNPGKQLFEKMISGLYMGELVRLILVKMAKEKLLFSGKVPEALRKKGCFETRYVSAIEKEKEGLSKAQAVLEQLGLEPSHEDCVATQRVCEIVSTRSAHLC
;
A
#
# COMPACT_ATOMS: atom_id res chain seq x y z
N MET A 1 -16.36 -10.28 7.12
CA MET A 1 -17.82 -10.39 7.02
C MET A 1 -18.38 -11.33 8.09
N MET A 2 -18.30 -12.67 7.97
CA MET A 2 -18.99 -13.60 8.91
C MET A 2 -18.67 -13.39 10.40
N THR A 3 -17.41 -13.10 10.75
CA THR A 3 -17.03 -12.80 12.15
C THR A 3 -17.75 -11.56 12.68
N CYS A 4 -17.78 -10.46 11.93
CA CYS A 4 -18.50 -9.24 12.31
C CYS A 4 -20.02 -9.43 12.21
N GLY A 5 -20.49 -10.21 11.23
CA GLY A 5 -21.91 -10.56 11.04
C GLY A 5 -22.53 -11.36 12.19
N TYR A 6 -21.69 -12.02 13.00
CA TYR A 6 -22.13 -12.67 14.23
C TYR A 6 -22.65 -11.67 15.26
N ASP A 7 -21.95 -10.55 15.44
CA ASP A 7 -22.29 -9.50 16.41
C ASP A 7 -23.21 -8.41 15.82
N ASP A 8 -23.04 -8.08 14.54
CA ASP A 8 -23.85 -7.09 13.82
C ASP A 8 -24.45 -7.70 12.55
N HIS A 9 -25.75 -8.00 12.61
CA HIS A 9 -26.48 -8.59 11.49
C HIS A 9 -26.67 -7.65 10.28
N ASN A 10 -26.26 -6.38 10.37
CA ASN A 10 -26.19 -5.47 9.21
C ASN A 10 -24.84 -5.58 8.46
N CYS A 11 -23.89 -6.38 8.94
CA CYS A 11 -22.58 -6.53 8.30
C CYS A 11 -22.67 -7.39 7.04
N GLU A 12 -22.73 -6.72 5.88
CA GLU A 12 -22.82 -7.37 4.56
C GLU A 12 -21.56 -7.22 3.72
N VAL A 13 -20.50 -6.61 4.27
CA VAL A 13 -19.21 -6.38 3.61
C VAL A 13 -18.07 -6.91 4.50
N GLY A 14 -17.11 -7.59 3.88
CA GLY A 14 -15.81 -7.88 4.47
C GLY A 14 -14.71 -7.13 3.75
N LEU A 15 -13.80 -6.55 4.50
CA LEU A 15 -12.64 -5.83 3.95
C LEU A 15 -11.36 -6.34 4.63
N ILE A 16 -10.33 -6.56 3.83
CA ILE A 16 -8.98 -6.87 4.28
C ILE A 16 -8.04 -5.79 3.74
N VAL A 17 -7.30 -5.15 4.65
CA VAL A 17 -6.16 -4.27 4.33
C VAL A 17 -5.02 -4.68 5.26
N GLY A 18 -4.12 -5.50 4.76
CA GLY A 18 -3.00 -6.06 5.50
C GLY A 18 -1.83 -6.35 4.56
N THR A 19 -1.26 -7.56 4.60
CA THR A 19 -0.25 -7.97 3.60
C THR A 19 -0.82 -7.89 2.18
N GLY A 20 -2.05 -8.35 1.98
CA GLY A 20 -2.83 -8.13 0.76
C GLY A 20 -3.99 -7.18 0.99
N SER A 21 -4.78 -6.96 -0.04
CA SER A 21 -6.06 -6.26 0.08
C SER A 21 -7.14 -6.95 -0.74
N ASN A 22 -8.29 -7.19 -0.12
CA ASN A 22 -9.45 -7.79 -0.78
C ASN A 22 -10.75 -7.37 -0.11
N ALA A 23 -11.85 -7.45 -0.84
CA ALA A 23 -13.20 -7.26 -0.31
C ALA A 23 -14.16 -8.38 -0.74
N CYS A 24 -15.16 -8.60 0.08
CA CYS A 24 -16.31 -9.42 -0.25
C CYS A 24 -17.60 -8.73 0.20
N TYR A 25 -18.72 -9.06 -0.44
CA TYR A 25 -20.03 -8.52 -0.08
C TYR A 25 -21.16 -9.51 -0.37
N MET A 26 -22.34 -9.31 0.23
CA MET A 26 -23.54 -10.06 -0.10
C MET A 26 -24.20 -9.51 -1.36
N GLU A 27 -24.29 -10.33 -2.40
CA GLU A 27 -24.95 -10.01 -3.68
C GLU A 27 -26.25 -10.81 -3.83
N GLU A 28 -27.23 -10.23 -4.53
CA GLU A 28 -28.48 -10.89 -4.89
C GLU A 28 -28.23 -12.00 -5.93
N MET A 29 -28.79 -13.20 -5.71
CA MET A 29 -28.57 -14.35 -6.60
C MET A 29 -28.92 -14.06 -8.06
N ARG A 30 -29.96 -13.26 -8.31
CA ARG A 30 -30.36 -12.82 -9.67
C ARG A 30 -29.29 -12.02 -10.44
N HIS A 31 -28.25 -11.51 -9.78
CA HIS A 31 -27.12 -10.82 -10.42
C HIS A 31 -25.92 -11.75 -10.66
N ILE A 32 -25.96 -13.00 -10.19
CA ILE A 32 -24.84 -13.96 -10.24
C ILE A 32 -25.09 -14.97 -11.37
N GLU A 33 -24.70 -14.62 -12.59
CA GLU A 33 -24.94 -15.44 -13.78
C GLU A 33 -24.21 -16.79 -13.78
N THR A 34 -23.16 -16.94 -12.96
CA THR A 34 -22.32 -18.14 -12.92
C THR A 34 -22.83 -19.24 -12.00
N VAL A 35 -23.91 -18.99 -11.25
CA VAL A 35 -24.53 -19.94 -10.32
C VAL A 35 -26.03 -20.06 -10.67
N GLU A 36 -26.55 -21.28 -10.74
CA GLU A 36 -27.97 -21.50 -11.00
C GLU A 36 -28.84 -21.06 -9.80
N GLY A 37 -29.97 -20.39 -10.10
CA GLY A 37 -30.95 -19.90 -9.13
C GLY A 37 -30.97 -18.37 -9.01
N ASP A 38 -32.13 -17.81 -8.72
CA ASP A 38 -32.37 -16.36 -8.64
C ASP A 38 -32.92 -15.91 -7.28
N GLU A 39 -33.18 -16.85 -6.36
CA GLU A 39 -33.70 -16.59 -5.01
C GLU A 39 -32.59 -16.48 -3.96
N GLY A 40 -32.68 -15.46 -3.10
CA GLY A 40 -31.76 -15.26 -1.98
C GLY A 40 -30.49 -14.50 -2.36
N ARG A 41 -29.46 -14.64 -1.53
CA ARG A 41 -28.20 -13.88 -1.62
C ARG A 41 -27.00 -14.76 -1.39
N MET A 42 -25.87 -14.41 -2.03
CA MET A 42 -24.60 -15.13 -1.89
C MET A 42 -23.45 -14.15 -1.66
N CYS A 43 -22.50 -14.55 -0.83
CA CYS A 43 -21.26 -13.79 -0.63
C CYS A 43 -20.38 -13.89 -1.88
N ILE A 44 -20.07 -12.74 -2.49
CA ILE A 44 -19.11 -12.61 -3.59
C ILE A 44 -17.75 -12.22 -3.04
N ASN A 45 -16.76 -13.05 -3.31
CA ASN A 45 -15.36 -12.68 -3.18
C ASN A 45 -14.92 -11.95 -4.45
N MET A 46 -14.56 -10.68 -4.34
CA MET A 46 -14.28 -9.85 -5.52
C MET A 46 -12.93 -10.16 -6.15
N GLU A 47 -11.96 -10.64 -5.37
CA GLU A 47 -10.55 -10.71 -5.80
C GLU A 47 -10.08 -9.37 -6.39
N TRP A 48 -10.45 -8.26 -5.71
CA TRP A 48 -10.33 -6.90 -6.29
C TRP A 48 -8.88 -6.47 -6.53
N GLY A 49 -7.91 -7.22 -6.02
CA GLY A 49 -6.50 -6.90 -6.11
C GLY A 49 -6.03 -6.88 -7.56
N ALA A 50 -6.68 -7.69 -8.42
CA ALA A 50 -6.44 -7.78 -9.85
C ALA A 50 -7.06 -6.63 -10.66
N PHE A 51 -7.78 -5.69 -10.03
CA PHE A 51 -8.28 -4.52 -10.72
C PHE A 51 -7.11 -3.74 -11.35
N GLY A 52 -7.26 -3.31 -12.61
CA GLY A 52 -6.19 -2.67 -13.37
C GLY A 52 -5.23 -3.60 -14.10
N ASP A 53 -5.26 -4.92 -13.86
CA ASP A 53 -4.41 -5.92 -14.56
C ASP A 53 -4.60 -5.90 -16.10
N ASP A 54 -5.77 -5.44 -16.56
CA ASP A 54 -6.12 -5.25 -17.97
C ASP A 54 -5.63 -3.91 -18.56
N GLY A 55 -5.00 -3.07 -17.74
CA GLY A 55 -4.51 -1.74 -18.11
C GLY A 55 -5.47 -0.59 -17.79
N SER A 56 -6.65 -0.86 -17.20
CA SER A 56 -7.64 0.17 -16.85
C SER A 56 -7.14 1.22 -15.84
N LEU A 57 -6.10 0.91 -15.05
CA LEU A 57 -5.48 1.82 -14.08
C LEU A 57 -4.14 2.41 -14.54
N LYS A 58 -3.79 2.28 -15.82
CA LYS A 58 -2.47 2.68 -16.33
C LYS A 58 -2.19 4.18 -16.19
N ASP A 59 -3.22 5.00 -16.27
CA ASP A 59 -3.17 6.46 -16.21
C ASP A 59 -2.86 7.01 -14.81
N ILE A 60 -3.26 6.30 -13.76
CA ILE A 60 -2.97 6.69 -12.36
C ILE A 60 -1.70 6.05 -11.79
N ARG A 61 -1.19 4.98 -12.42
CA ARG A 61 0.04 4.29 -11.98
C ARG A 61 1.28 5.11 -12.32
N THR A 62 2.10 5.33 -11.30
CA THR A 62 3.36 6.07 -11.41
C THR A 62 4.53 5.17 -11.83
N GLU A 63 5.68 5.77 -12.12
CA GLU A 63 6.93 5.03 -12.33
C GLU A 63 7.30 4.15 -11.11
N PHE A 64 6.95 4.56 -9.89
CA PHE A 64 7.21 3.78 -8.68
C PHE A 64 6.33 2.52 -8.61
N ASP A 65 5.06 2.64 -8.98
CA ASP A 65 4.13 1.50 -9.03
C ASP A 65 4.54 0.50 -10.13
N GLN A 66 5.17 0.98 -11.21
CA GLN A 66 5.71 0.15 -12.28
C GLN A 66 7.00 -0.56 -11.84
N GLU A 67 7.90 0.13 -11.13
CA GLU A 67 9.13 -0.48 -10.62
C GLU A 67 8.84 -1.57 -9.58
N ILE A 68 7.88 -1.34 -8.67
CA ILE A 68 7.43 -2.37 -7.73
C ILE A 68 6.89 -3.59 -8.45
N ASP A 69 6.03 -3.37 -9.45
CA ASP A 69 5.39 -4.43 -10.19
C ASP A 69 6.42 -5.29 -10.95
N MET A 70 7.34 -4.65 -11.68
CA MET A 70 8.44 -5.34 -12.37
C MET A 70 9.33 -6.14 -11.41
N GLY A 71 9.58 -5.61 -10.21
CA GLY A 71 10.37 -6.27 -9.19
C GLY A 71 9.60 -7.27 -8.31
N SER A 72 8.30 -7.46 -8.53
CA SER A 72 7.43 -8.33 -7.70
C SER A 72 7.52 -9.81 -8.10
N LEU A 73 6.93 -10.69 -7.28
CA LEU A 73 6.84 -12.12 -7.61
C LEU A 73 5.85 -12.41 -8.75
N ASN A 74 4.95 -11.47 -9.03
CA ASN A 74 3.85 -11.59 -9.96
C ASN A 74 3.73 -10.31 -10.82
N PRO A 75 4.71 -10.01 -11.70
CA PRO A 75 4.64 -8.83 -12.57
C PRO A 75 3.39 -8.84 -13.45
N GLY A 76 2.74 -7.68 -13.59
CA GLY A 76 1.51 -7.50 -14.36
C GLY A 76 0.25 -8.06 -13.70
N LYS A 77 0.35 -8.47 -12.42
CA LYS A 77 -0.76 -9.00 -11.63
C LYS A 77 -0.96 -8.25 -10.33
N GLN A 78 -2.17 -8.28 -9.79
CA GLN A 78 -2.51 -7.66 -8.51
C GLN A 78 -2.16 -6.16 -8.47
N LEU A 79 -2.39 -5.45 -9.58
CA LEU A 79 -1.90 -4.08 -9.74
C LEU A 79 -2.57 -3.09 -8.77
N PHE A 80 -3.86 -3.27 -8.48
CA PHE A 80 -4.56 -2.45 -7.50
C PHE A 80 -4.09 -2.76 -6.07
N GLU A 81 -3.92 -4.04 -5.73
CA GLU A 81 -3.37 -4.45 -4.43
C GLU A 81 -1.99 -3.84 -4.18
N LYS A 82 -1.14 -3.79 -5.20
CA LYS A 82 0.21 -3.18 -5.13
C LYS A 82 0.21 -1.70 -4.76
N MET A 83 -0.88 -0.98 -5.01
CA MET A 83 -1.00 0.43 -4.68
C MET A 83 -1.56 0.68 -3.27
N ILE A 84 -2.08 -0.35 -2.60
CA ILE A 84 -2.83 -0.26 -1.35
C ILE A 84 -2.16 -1.05 -0.20
N SER A 85 -1.76 -2.29 -0.45
CA SER A 85 -1.48 -3.22 0.64
C SER A 85 -0.18 -2.92 1.38
N GLY A 86 -0.13 -3.36 2.63
CA GLY A 86 1.02 -3.24 3.50
C GLY A 86 2.23 -4.04 3.06
N LEU A 87 2.13 -4.97 2.09
CA LEU A 87 3.31 -5.60 1.50
C LEU A 87 4.13 -4.64 0.63
N TYR A 88 3.46 -3.68 -0.02
CA TYR A 88 4.07 -2.82 -1.04
C TYR A 88 4.25 -1.37 -0.60
N MET A 89 3.45 -0.91 0.37
CA MET A 89 3.47 0.48 0.86
C MET A 89 4.86 0.97 1.28
N GLY A 90 5.56 0.20 2.12
CA GLY A 90 6.92 0.57 2.53
C GLY A 90 7.93 0.60 1.37
N GLU A 91 7.77 -0.27 0.38
CA GLU A 91 8.62 -0.31 -0.80
C GLU A 91 8.37 0.91 -1.72
N LEU A 92 7.12 1.38 -1.83
CA LEU A 92 6.79 2.62 -2.54
C LEU A 92 7.53 3.81 -1.91
N VAL A 93 7.45 3.93 -0.59
CA VAL A 93 8.16 4.97 0.16
C VAL A 93 9.66 4.87 -0.10
N ARG A 94 10.25 3.67 0.02
CA ARG A 94 11.68 3.44 -0.23
C ARG A 94 12.11 3.92 -1.61
N LEU A 95 11.36 3.56 -2.65
CA LEU A 95 11.68 3.93 -4.04
C LEU A 95 11.64 5.44 -4.27
N ILE A 96 10.64 6.12 -3.71
CA ILE A 96 10.54 7.59 -3.75
C ILE A 96 11.76 8.22 -3.06
N LEU A 97 12.10 7.77 -1.85
CA LEU A 97 13.26 8.28 -1.10
C LEU A 97 14.57 8.05 -1.86
N VAL A 98 14.76 6.88 -2.47
CA VAL A 98 15.94 6.57 -3.29
C VAL A 98 16.03 7.51 -4.50
N LYS A 99 14.92 7.76 -5.20
CA LYS A 99 14.89 8.67 -6.35
C LYS A 99 15.22 10.11 -5.92
N MET A 100 14.55 10.62 -4.89
CA MET A 100 14.81 11.96 -4.34
C MET A 100 16.26 12.14 -3.87
N ALA A 101 16.84 11.11 -3.24
CA ALA A 101 18.24 11.12 -2.85
C ALA A 101 19.18 11.13 -4.07
N LYS A 102 18.93 10.31 -5.11
CA LYS A 102 19.72 10.35 -6.36
C LYS A 102 19.68 11.71 -7.05
N GLU A 103 18.54 12.41 -6.94
CA GLU A 103 18.34 13.76 -7.45
C GLU A 103 18.88 14.87 -6.52
N LYS A 104 19.54 14.48 -5.41
CA LYS A 104 20.12 15.38 -4.40
C LYS A 104 19.09 16.26 -3.68
N LEU A 105 17.83 15.85 -3.67
CA LEU A 105 16.75 16.51 -2.92
C LEU A 105 16.73 16.09 -1.44
N LEU A 106 17.26 14.89 -1.13
CA LEU A 106 17.36 14.35 0.22
C LEU A 106 18.77 13.83 0.52
N PHE A 107 19.08 13.72 1.80
CA PHE A 107 20.23 13.02 2.37
C PHE A 107 21.58 13.48 1.80
N SER A 108 21.68 14.73 1.36
CA SER A 108 22.85 15.27 0.65
C SER A 108 23.31 14.42 -0.55
N GLY A 109 22.38 13.73 -1.21
CA GLY A 109 22.69 12.85 -2.34
C GLY A 109 23.15 11.44 -1.97
N LYS A 110 23.21 11.10 -0.68
CA LYS A 110 23.70 9.79 -0.21
C LYS A 110 22.61 8.74 -0.32
N VAL A 111 22.96 7.58 -0.88
CA VAL A 111 22.09 6.40 -0.93
C VAL A 111 22.85 5.20 -0.38
N PRO A 112 22.81 4.95 0.95
CA PRO A 112 23.48 3.82 1.58
C PRO A 112 22.98 2.49 1.02
N GLU A 113 23.81 1.45 1.09
CA GLU A 113 23.45 0.09 0.64
C GLU A 113 22.20 -0.44 1.36
N ALA A 114 22.00 -0.08 2.63
CA ALA A 114 20.79 -0.46 3.37
C ALA A 114 19.52 0.08 2.72
N LEU A 115 19.52 1.34 2.23
CA LEU A 115 18.37 1.97 1.57
C LEU A 115 18.12 1.41 0.15
N ARG A 116 19.15 0.84 -0.49
CA ARG A 116 19.04 0.18 -1.80
C ARG A 116 18.36 -1.19 -1.72
N LYS A 117 18.40 -1.83 -0.55
CA LYS A 117 17.86 -3.17 -0.35
C LYS A 117 16.33 -3.13 -0.37
N LYS A 118 15.72 -3.86 -1.31
CA LYS A 118 14.27 -4.10 -1.35
C LYS A 118 13.75 -4.58 0.00
N GLY A 119 12.63 -4.01 0.45
CA GLY A 119 11.98 -4.39 1.71
C GLY A 119 12.69 -3.91 2.98
N CYS A 120 13.71 -3.06 2.88
CA CYS A 120 14.35 -2.47 4.07
C CYS A 120 13.44 -1.47 4.80
N PHE A 121 12.44 -0.92 4.10
CA PHE A 121 11.48 0.02 4.65
C PHE A 121 10.14 -0.69 4.79
N GLU A 122 9.86 -1.18 5.99
CA GLU A 122 8.63 -1.92 6.28
C GLU A 122 7.45 -0.98 6.54
N THR A 123 6.23 -1.44 6.29
CA THR A 123 4.99 -0.67 6.53
C THR A 123 4.82 -0.25 7.99
N ARG A 124 5.37 -0.99 8.96
CA ARG A 124 5.41 -0.56 10.36
C ARG A 124 6.16 0.75 10.58
N TYR A 125 7.15 1.07 9.73
CA TYR A 125 7.86 2.34 9.78
C TYR A 125 6.98 3.48 9.26
N VAL A 126 6.25 3.26 8.16
CA VAL A 126 5.25 4.21 7.64
C VAL A 126 4.27 4.60 8.75
N SER A 127 3.65 3.60 9.40
CA SER A 127 2.70 3.84 10.50
C SER A 127 3.32 4.52 11.73
N ALA A 128 4.62 4.29 12.01
CA ALA A 128 5.30 4.94 13.13
C ALA A 128 5.64 6.40 12.83
N ILE A 129 6.02 6.69 11.59
CA ILE A 129 6.44 8.01 11.11
C ILE A 129 5.25 8.96 10.94
N GLU A 130 4.07 8.46 10.61
CA GLU A 130 2.86 9.30 10.46
C GLU A 130 2.23 9.75 11.78
N LYS A 131 2.74 9.29 12.94
CA LYS A 131 2.20 9.70 14.24
C LYS A 131 2.44 11.19 14.51
N GLU A 132 1.39 11.91 14.88
CA GLU A 132 1.44 13.37 15.11
C GLU A 132 2.52 13.82 16.11
N LYS A 133 2.68 13.13 17.24
CA LYS A 133 3.59 13.55 18.32
C LYS A 133 5.02 13.01 18.19
N GLU A 134 5.17 11.81 17.64
CA GLU A 134 6.45 11.09 17.63
C GLU A 134 7.00 10.86 16.22
N GLY A 135 6.27 11.25 15.17
CA GLY A 135 6.57 10.89 13.79
C GLY A 135 7.97 11.30 13.33
N LEU A 136 8.38 12.52 13.64
CA LEU A 136 9.71 13.04 13.27
C LEU A 136 10.86 12.32 14.00
N SER A 137 10.69 11.98 15.28
CA SER A 137 11.72 11.24 16.01
C SER A 137 11.80 9.78 15.56
N LYS A 138 10.67 9.19 15.15
CA LYS A 138 10.64 7.87 14.49
C LYS A 138 11.29 7.93 13.11
N ALA A 139 11.04 8.97 12.32
CA ALA A 139 11.68 9.15 11.03
C ALA A 139 13.20 9.23 11.17
N GLN A 140 13.68 10.05 12.10
CA GLN A 140 15.11 10.13 12.40
C GLN A 140 15.70 8.77 12.78
N ALA A 141 15.10 8.07 13.74
CA ALA A 141 15.59 6.77 14.18
C ALA A 141 15.61 5.71 13.06
N VAL A 142 14.58 5.68 12.20
CA VAL A 142 14.53 4.75 11.06
C VAL A 142 15.61 5.08 10.03
N LEU A 143 15.77 6.37 9.69
CA LEU A 143 16.79 6.81 8.73
C LEU A 143 18.21 6.54 9.26
N GLU A 144 18.48 6.78 10.54
CA GLU A 144 19.74 6.44 11.21
C GLU A 144 20.02 4.93 11.18
N GLN A 145 18.99 4.10 11.40
CA GLN A 145 19.11 2.63 11.26
C GLN A 145 19.46 2.19 9.84
N LEU A 146 19.08 2.97 8.83
CA LEU A 146 19.45 2.75 7.42
C LEU A 146 20.83 3.33 7.06
N GLY A 147 21.59 3.81 8.05
CA GLY A 147 22.94 4.34 7.87
C GLY A 147 22.97 5.74 7.29
N LEU A 148 21.92 6.53 7.51
CA LEU A 148 21.87 7.95 7.16
C LEU A 148 22.16 8.82 8.38
N GLU A 149 22.61 10.04 8.13
CA GLU A 149 22.67 11.12 9.12
C GLU A 149 21.64 12.19 8.69
N PRO A 150 20.34 11.97 8.97
CA PRO A 150 19.28 12.81 8.42
C PRO A 150 19.28 14.20 9.06
N SER A 151 19.06 15.22 8.24
CA SER A 151 18.70 16.55 8.74
C SER A 151 17.25 16.58 9.23
N HIS A 152 16.85 17.67 9.90
CA HIS A 152 15.44 17.88 10.25
C HIS A 152 14.54 17.90 9.01
N GLU A 153 15.00 18.54 7.93
CA GLU A 153 14.28 18.61 6.65
C GLU A 153 14.11 17.23 6.00
N ASP A 154 15.13 16.37 6.10
CA ASP A 154 15.05 14.98 5.62
C ASP A 154 13.97 14.18 6.35
N CYS A 155 13.85 14.37 7.67
CA CYS A 155 12.81 13.73 8.49
C CYS A 155 11.41 14.22 8.13
N VAL A 156 11.24 15.54 7.94
CA VAL A 156 9.96 16.14 7.52
C VAL A 156 9.57 15.65 6.13
N ALA A 157 10.50 15.62 5.19
CA ALA A 157 10.25 15.11 3.84
C ALA A 157 9.90 13.62 3.85
N THR A 158 10.61 12.82 4.64
CA THR A 158 10.31 11.39 4.79
C THR A 158 8.92 11.16 5.37
N GLN A 159 8.53 11.92 6.39
CA GLN A 159 7.18 11.90 6.94
C GLN A 159 6.14 12.26 5.88
N ARG A 160 6.41 13.32 5.10
CA ARG A 160 5.49 13.75 4.05
C ARG A 160 5.32 12.72 2.94
N VAL A 161 6.39 12.02 2.55
CA VAL A 161 6.32 10.92 1.58
C VAL A 161 5.47 9.78 2.12
N CYS A 162 5.64 9.40 3.39
CA CYS A 162 4.80 8.39 4.04
C CYS A 162 3.32 8.76 3.94
N GLU A 163 2.97 9.98 4.40
CA GLU A 163 1.59 10.50 4.36
C GLU A 163 1.00 10.48 2.95
N ILE A 164 1.75 10.88 1.93
CA ILE A 164 1.25 10.90 0.54
C ILE A 164 0.93 9.48 0.07
N VAL A 165 1.83 8.53 0.33
CA VAL A 165 1.65 7.13 -0.10
C VAL A 165 0.47 6.48 0.64
N SER A 166 0.39 6.65 1.95
CA SER A 166 -0.69 6.07 2.76
C SER A 166 -2.04 6.74 2.49
N THR A 167 -2.07 8.07 2.30
CA THR A 167 -3.30 8.79 1.92
C THR A 167 -3.79 8.33 0.56
N ARG A 168 -2.90 8.16 -0.43
CA ARG A 168 -3.26 7.59 -1.73
C ARG A 168 -3.84 6.19 -1.58
N SER A 169 -3.18 5.32 -0.80
CA SER A 169 -3.68 3.97 -0.51
C SER A 169 -5.09 4.00 0.09
N ALA A 170 -5.34 4.89 1.05
CA ALA A 170 -6.64 5.01 1.71
C ALA A 170 -7.72 5.60 0.79
N HIS A 171 -7.37 6.46 -0.16
CA HIS A 171 -8.32 7.00 -1.14
C HIS A 171 -8.64 6.03 -2.28
N LEU A 172 -7.71 5.13 -2.61
CA LEU A 172 -7.96 4.07 -3.60
C LEU A 172 -8.83 2.96 -3.04
N CYS A 173 -8.66 2.62 -1.76
CA CYS A 173 -9.45 1.65 -1.03
C CYS A 173 -10.86 2.16 -0.71
#